data_AF-A0A8C0J4T1-F1
#
_entry.id   AF-A0A8C0J4T1-F1
#
_cell.length_a   1.000
_cell.length_b   1.000
_cell.length_c   1.000
_cell.angle_alpha   90.00
_cell.angle_beta   90.00
_cell.angle_gamma   90.00
#
_symmetry.space_group_name_H-M   'P 1'
#
loop_
_entity.id
_entity.type
_entity.pdbx_description
1 polymer ?
#
loop_
_entity_poly.entity_id
_entity_poly.type
_entity_poly.pdbx_seq_one_letter_code
_entity_poly.pdbx_strand_id
1 'polypeptide(L)'
;MWGLGAVPGRQAAFREGLALAVKYAKTLGCPRIHLMAGRVPVGTERAAMALEMEATFIENLRYAADILAQEDMTGLLEPMNSRITDPRYFLTTPHQGKGTLPHSDYPELQLWFLQDIFHCQIMDGNLTRNLEMYFPLIGHIQVGQVPGRHEPNSPGEVNFPYLFQLLESLGYEGYVGCEYTPQGERGWSTGTQLSAHLPKTSHQPFWVWLQPFKGNRNNCASAACLSPGTPNSTG
;
A
#
# COMPACT_ATOMS: atom_id res chain seq x y z
N MET A 1 -8.17 10.13 9.42
CA MET A 1 -7.13 11.10 9.84
C MET A 1 -5.91 10.86 8.96
N TRP A 2 -5.13 11.87 8.57
CA TRP A 2 -4.10 11.76 7.52
C TRP A 2 -2.69 11.43 8.02
N GLY A 3 -2.56 11.04 9.28
CA GLY A 3 -1.27 10.87 9.94
C GLY A 3 -0.67 12.15 10.49
N LEU A 4 0.40 11.98 11.26
CA LEU A 4 1.16 13.05 11.93
C LEU A 4 2.67 12.87 11.79
N GLY A 5 3.15 11.88 11.01
CA GLY A 5 4.55 11.49 10.97
C GLY A 5 5.52 12.62 10.60
N ALA A 6 5.12 13.50 9.68
CA ALA A 6 5.91 14.60 9.16
C ALA A 6 5.40 15.98 9.63
N VAL A 7 4.47 16.05 10.58
CA VAL A 7 3.82 17.31 10.97
C VAL A 7 4.60 17.96 12.14
N PRO A 8 5.25 19.12 11.94
CA PRO A 8 6.07 19.74 12.97
C PRO A 8 5.26 20.10 14.22
N GLY A 9 5.87 19.92 15.39
CA GLY A 9 5.23 20.13 16.70
C GLY A 9 4.22 19.06 17.11
N ARG A 10 4.05 17.99 16.32
CA ARG A 10 3.11 16.88 16.60
C ARG A 10 3.80 15.54 16.89
N GLN A 11 5.11 15.54 17.12
CA GLN A 11 5.89 14.33 17.43
C GLN A 11 5.30 13.54 18.61
N ALA A 12 4.97 14.20 19.74
CA ALA A 12 4.38 13.51 20.89
C ALA A 12 3.07 12.77 20.53
N ALA A 13 2.18 13.43 19.79
CA ALA A 13 0.93 12.84 19.33
C ALA A 13 1.15 11.71 18.31
N PHE A 14 2.18 11.81 17.46
CA PHE A 14 2.59 10.70 16.59
C PHE A 14 3.02 9.47 17.43
N ARG A 15 3.85 9.67 18.45
CA ARG A 15 4.35 8.59 19.32
C ARG A 15 3.23 7.91 20.12
N GLU A 16 2.28 8.70 20.65
CA GLU A 16 1.06 8.16 21.28
C GLU A 16 0.23 7.33 20.30
N GLY A 17 0.04 7.82 19.07
CA GLY A 17 -0.67 7.11 18.02
C GLY A 17 0.03 5.80 17.63
N LEU A 18 1.36 5.81 17.53
CA LEU A 18 2.16 4.62 17.25
C LEU A 18 2.01 3.58 18.38
N ALA A 19 2.13 3.98 19.65
CA ALA A 19 1.97 3.07 20.78
C ALA A 19 0.59 2.39 20.77
N LEU A 20 -0.46 3.15 20.42
CA LEU A 20 -1.81 2.60 20.25
C LEU A 20 -1.89 1.63 19.06
N ALA A 21 -1.29 1.99 17.92
CA ALA A 21 -1.25 1.14 16.73
C ALA A 21 -0.55 -0.19 17.00
N VAL A 22 0.62 -0.16 17.68
CA VAL A 22 1.36 -1.36 18.10
C VAL A 22 0.49 -2.25 19.01
N LYS A 23 -0.20 -1.66 19.99
CA LYS A 23 -1.13 -2.41 20.86
C LYS A 23 -2.21 -3.16 20.06
N TYR A 24 -2.84 -2.49 19.09
CA TYR A 24 -3.84 -3.13 18.23
C TYR A 24 -3.21 -4.18 17.31
N ALA A 25 -2.07 -3.87 16.69
CA ALA A 25 -1.35 -4.77 15.81
C ALA A 25 -0.99 -6.09 16.53
N LYS A 26 -0.51 -6.02 17.79
CA LYS A 26 -0.23 -7.20 18.62
C LYS A 26 -1.50 -8.00 18.89
N THR A 27 -2.58 -7.32 19.25
CA THR A 27 -3.87 -7.97 19.55
C THR A 27 -4.45 -8.69 18.34
N LEU A 28 -4.26 -8.14 17.14
CA LEU A 28 -4.79 -8.67 15.89
C LEU A 28 -3.82 -9.61 15.16
N GLY A 29 -2.59 -9.78 15.67
CA GLY A 29 -1.54 -10.53 14.97
C GLY A 29 -1.15 -9.90 13.63
N CYS A 30 -1.25 -8.56 13.51
CA CYS A 30 -0.86 -7.83 12.31
C CYS A 30 0.60 -7.38 12.43
N PRO A 31 1.53 -7.90 11.60
CA PRO A 31 2.94 -7.57 11.71
C PRO A 31 3.31 -6.25 11.01
N ARG A 32 2.35 -5.55 10.38
CA ARG A 32 2.61 -4.39 9.52
C ARG A 32 1.75 -3.20 9.90
N ILE A 33 2.37 -2.02 10.01
CA ILE A 33 1.70 -0.76 10.38
C ILE A 33 2.05 0.31 9.34
N HIS A 34 1.04 0.93 8.72
CA HIS A 34 1.25 2.11 7.87
C HIS A 34 1.51 3.36 8.74
N LEU A 35 2.69 3.97 8.56
CA LEU A 35 3.10 5.22 9.20
C LEU A 35 2.76 6.42 8.31
N MET A 36 1.53 6.92 8.42
CA MET A 36 1.04 8.04 7.60
C MET A 36 1.80 9.35 7.88
N ALA A 37 2.26 10.02 6.82
CA ALA A 37 3.10 11.20 6.92
C ALA A 37 2.34 12.46 7.39
N GLY A 38 1.09 12.65 6.99
CA GLY A 38 0.34 13.86 7.30
C GLY A 38 0.32 14.89 6.17
N ARG A 39 -0.28 16.04 6.48
CA ARG A 39 -0.54 17.14 5.53
C ARG A 39 0.36 18.33 5.81
N VAL A 40 0.72 19.04 4.75
CA VAL A 40 1.27 20.40 4.83
C VAL A 40 0.27 21.29 5.60
N PRO A 41 0.71 22.05 6.63
CA PRO A 41 -0.16 22.90 7.43
C PRO A 41 -0.94 23.93 6.58
N VAL A 42 -2.18 24.21 7.00
CA VAL A 42 -3.00 25.23 6.32
C VAL A 42 -2.35 26.60 6.44
N GLY A 43 -2.37 27.37 5.34
CA GLY A 43 -1.79 28.72 5.32
C GLY A 43 -0.27 28.76 5.18
N THR A 44 0.36 27.62 4.88
CA THR A 44 1.79 27.53 4.60
C THR A 44 2.04 27.02 3.19
N GLU A 45 3.17 27.44 2.60
CA GLU A 45 3.62 26.96 1.31
C GLU A 45 4.40 25.65 1.46
N ARG A 46 4.12 24.66 0.59
CA ARG A 46 4.78 23.34 0.63
C ARG A 46 6.30 23.47 0.61
N ALA A 47 6.84 24.35 -0.25
CA ALA A 47 8.28 24.54 -0.37
C ALA A 47 8.91 25.11 0.91
N ALA A 48 8.20 26.02 1.60
CA ALA A 48 8.67 26.61 2.85
C ALA A 48 8.70 25.58 4.00
N MET A 49 7.74 24.64 4.01
CA MET A 49 7.64 23.61 5.05
C MET A 49 8.47 22.35 4.77
N ALA A 50 8.93 22.15 3.53
CA ALA A 50 9.47 20.87 3.08
C ALA A 50 10.60 20.34 3.99
N LEU A 51 11.60 21.18 4.30
CA LEU A 51 12.76 20.78 5.12
C LEU A 51 12.37 20.46 6.57
N GLU A 52 11.48 21.26 7.16
CA GLU A 52 11.05 21.06 8.55
C GLU A 52 10.19 19.78 8.68
N MET A 53 9.31 19.55 7.72
CA MET A 53 8.48 18.35 7.64
C MET A 53 9.34 17.10 7.39
N GLU A 54 10.33 17.18 6.52
CA GLU A 54 11.26 16.08 6.25
C GLU A 54 12.08 15.72 7.49
N ALA A 55 12.65 16.73 8.17
CA ALA A 55 13.38 16.51 9.42
C ALA A 55 12.49 15.87 10.49
N THR A 56 11.26 16.37 10.65
CA THR A 56 10.26 15.80 11.58
C THR A 56 9.93 14.37 11.21
N PHE A 57 9.79 14.08 9.91
CA PHE A 57 9.46 12.73 9.45
C PHE A 57 10.59 11.75 9.74
N ILE A 58 11.83 12.11 9.42
CA ILE A 58 13.01 11.27 9.71
C ILE A 58 13.13 11.01 11.22
N GLU A 59 12.92 12.02 12.07
CA GLU A 59 12.92 11.86 13.53
C GLU A 59 11.89 10.81 13.98
N ASN A 60 10.64 10.97 13.53
CA ASN A 60 9.54 10.07 13.90
C ASN A 60 9.71 8.67 13.30
N LEU A 61 10.26 8.54 12.10
CA LEU A 61 10.54 7.25 11.47
C LEU A 61 11.64 6.48 12.19
N ARG A 62 12.71 7.16 12.64
CA ARG A 62 13.74 6.54 13.49
C ARG A 62 13.14 6.02 14.78
N TYR A 63 12.37 6.87 15.47
CA TYR A 63 11.66 6.45 16.69
C TYR A 63 10.73 5.26 16.43
N ALA A 64 9.96 5.30 15.33
CA ALA A 64 9.04 4.22 14.99
C ALA A 64 9.78 2.92 14.71
N ALA A 65 10.88 2.98 13.96
CA ALA A 65 11.69 1.80 13.65
C ALA A 65 12.24 1.13 14.92
N ASP A 66 12.73 1.90 15.90
CA ASP A 66 13.21 1.35 17.18
C ASP A 66 12.11 0.61 17.95
N ILE A 67 10.91 1.19 18.01
CA ILE A 67 9.76 0.58 18.68
C ILE A 67 9.29 -0.67 17.94
N LEU A 68 9.20 -0.60 16.62
CA LEU A 68 8.72 -1.70 15.79
C LEU A 68 9.72 -2.86 15.75
N ALA A 69 11.03 -2.57 15.79
CA ALA A 69 12.10 -3.54 15.96
C ALA A 69 11.92 -4.42 17.22
N GLN A 70 11.62 -3.78 18.36
CA GLN A 70 11.41 -4.48 19.64
C GLN A 70 10.19 -5.41 19.64
N GLU A 71 9.24 -5.16 18.75
CA GLU A 71 7.96 -5.86 18.68
C GLU A 71 7.86 -6.81 17.48
N ASP A 72 8.95 -7.01 16.75
CA ASP A 72 9.00 -7.81 15.51
C ASP A 72 7.95 -7.37 14.47
N MET A 73 7.81 -6.05 14.30
CA MET A 73 6.83 -5.41 13.43
C MET A 73 7.48 -4.53 12.36
N THR A 74 6.83 -4.42 11.22
CA THR A 74 7.26 -3.61 10.09
C THR A 74 6.41 -2.36 9.90
N GLY A 75 7.06 -1.21 9.82
CA GLY A 75 6.48 0.06 9.37
C GLY A 75 6.43 0.14 7.85
N LEU A 76 5.32 0.62 7.32
CA LEU A 76 5.12 0.85 5.89
C LEU A 76 4.95 2.34 5.62
N LEU A 77 5.62 2.87 4.59
CA LEU A 77 5.46 4.23 4.11
C LEU A 77 4.74 4.22 2.76
N GLU A 78 3.66 4.97 2.65
CA GLU A 78 2.88 5.06 1.41
C GLU A 78 2.99 6.46 0.80
N PRO A 79 3.69 6.60 -0.34
CA PRO A 79 3.56 7.78 -1.17
C PRO A 79 2.16 7.86 -1.79
N MET A 80 1.42 8.93 -1.48
CA MET A 80 0.06 9.14 -1.98
C MET A 80 0.01 10.26 -3.01
N ASN A 81 -0.88 10.15 -4.00
CA ASN A 81 -0.99 11.17 -5.03
C ASN A 81 -1.55 12.49 -4.47
N SER A 82 -0.96 13.61 -4.88
CA SER A 82 -1.42 14.95 -4.55
C SER A 82 -2.37 15.55 -5.58
N ARG A 83 -2.57 14.88 -6.72
CA ARG A 83 -3.42 15.40 -7.81
C ARG A 83 -4.90 15.26 -7.49
N ILE A 84 -5.31 14.13 -6.92
CA ILE A 84 -6.73 13.83 -6.67
C ILE A 84 -7.01 13.33 -5.26
N THR A 85 -6.10 12.59 -4.63
CA THR A 85 -6.35 12.02 -3.30
C THR A 85 -6.21 13.09 -2.23
N ASP A 86 -5.09 13.81 -2.20
CA ASP A 86 -4.92 14.94 -1.30
C ASP A 86 -3.80 15.90 -1.71
N PRO A 87 -4.14 17.11 -2.22
CA PRO A 87 -3.15 18.13 -2.61
C PRO A 87 -2.15 18.54 -1.53
N ARG A 88 -2.48 18.32 -0.25
CA ARG A 88 -1.63 18.70 0.88
C ARG A 88 -0.83 17.55 1.46
N TYR A 89 -0.99 16.31 1.00
CA TYR A 89 -0.24 15.20 1.58
C TYR A 89 1.27 15.38 1.38
N PHE A 90 2.06 15.07 2.40
CA PHE A 90 3.49 15.37 2.42
C PHE A 90 4.30 14.44 1.52
N LEU A 91 4.12 13.13 1.69
CA LEU A 91 4.90 12.09 1.00
C LEU A 91 4.20 11.71 -0.30
N THR A 92 4.66 12.21 -1.44
CA THR A 92 3.90 12.10 -2.70
C THR A 92 4.56 11.24 -3.77
N THR A 93 5.85 10.93 -3.65
CA THR A 93 6.56 10.07 -4.61
C THR A 93 7.46 9.05 -3.89
N PRO A 94 7.68 7.86 -4.48
CA PRO A 94 8.66 6.90 -3.97
C PRO A 94 10.08 7.47 -3.92
N HIS A 95 10.43 8.39 -4.82
CA HIS A 95 11.72 9.07 -4.81
C HIS A 95 11.93 9.90 -3.54
N GLN A 96 10.92 10.70 -3.14
CA GLN A 96 10.93 11.43 -1.86
C GLN A 96 11.03 10.45 -0.69
N GLY A 97 10.24 9.38 -0.71
CA GLY A 97 10.28 8.33 0.31
C GLY A 97 11.67 7.71 0.45
N LYS A 98 12.37 7.48 -0.66
CA LYS A 98 13.69 6.84 -0.66
C LYS A 98 14.73 7.73 0.01
N GLY A 99 14.63 9.05 -0.15
CA GLY A 99 15.48 10.00 0.58
C GLY A 99 15.23 9.99 2.09
N THR A 100 13.99 9.70 2.51
CA THR A 100 13.62 9.65 3.93
C THR A 100 13.93 8.31 4.61
N LEU A 101 14.01 7.21 3.85
CA LEU A 101 14.40 5.92 4.38
C LEU A 101 15.93 5.91 4.61
N PRO A 102 16.44 5.66 5.83
CA PRO A 102 17.88 5.64 6.12
C PRO A 102 18.58 4.40 5.54
N HIS A 103 18.66 4.28 4.21
CA HIS A 103 19.05 3.03 3.53
C HIS A 103 20.55 2.68 3.54
N SER A 104 21.42 3.53 4.07
CA SER A 104 22.86 3.23 4.16
C SER A 104 23.35 2.95 5.57
N ASP A 105 22.68 3.45 6.59
CA ASP A 105 23.23 3.46 7.95
C ASP A 105 22.53 2.49 8.89
N TYR A 106 21.33 1.99 8.53
CA TYR A 106 20.52 1.16 9.42
C TYR A 106 19.69 0.11 8.64
N PRO A 107 20.32 -0.96 8.13
CA PRO A 107 19.63 -2.07 7.46
C PRO A 107 18.65 -2.83 8.38
N GLU A 108 18.68 -2.56 9.68
CA GLU A 108 17.74 -3.10 10.68
C GLU A 108 16.47 -2.26 10.89
N LEU A 109 16.31 -1.12 10.20
CA LEU A 109 15.06 -0.38 10.27
C LEU A 109 13.98 -1.22 9.60
N GLN A 110 12.99 -1.63 10.39
CA GLN A 110 11.82 -2.35 9.92
C GLN A 110 10.90 -1.43 9.07
N LEU A 111 11.43 -0.63 8.13
CA LEU A 111 10.70 0.35 7.34
C LEU A 111 10.76 0.01 5.84
N TRP A 112 9.59 -0.16 5.24
CA TRP A 112 9.44 -0.56 3.84
C TRP A 112 8.40 0.33 3.15
N PHE A 113 8.34 0.31 1.83
CA PHE A 113 7.26 0.96 1.09
C PHE A 113 6.00 0.12 1.03
N LEU A 114 4.88 0.81 1.21
CA LEU A 114 3.61 0.42 0.63
C LEU A 114 3.53 1.07 -0.74
N GLN A 115 3.61 0.25 -1.80
CA GLN A 115 3.41 0.71 -3.16
C GLN A 115 1.96 0.52 -3.59
N ASP A 116 1.16 1.59 -3.50
CA ASP A 116 -0.14 1.65 -4.17
C ASP A 116 0.06 2.01 -5.65
N ILE A 117 -0.37 1.12 -6.54
CA ILE A 117 -0.31 1.31 -7.99
C ILE A 117 -1.17 2.50 -8.45
N PHE A 118 -2.30 2.75 -7.80
CA PHE A 118 -3.18 3.88 -8.10
C PHE A 118 -2.45 5.21 -7.90
N HIS A 119 -1.80 5.39 -6.74
CA HIS A 119 -1.05 6.60 -6.45
C HIS A 119 0.16 6.77 -7.38
N CYS A 120 0.91 5.70 -7.62
CA CYS A 120 2.08 5.72 -8.50
C CYS A 120 1.73 6.09 -9.94
N GLN A 121 0.68 5.48 -10.50
CA GLN A 121 0.27 5.76 -11.88
C GLN A 121 -0.12 7.23 -12.06
N ILE A 122 -0.85 7.80 -11.10
CA ILE A 122 -1.30 9.19 -11.17
C ILE A 122 -0.14 10.17 -11.04
N MET A 123 0.85 9.90 -10.18
CA MET A 123 1.95 10.84 -9.95
C MET A 123 3.07 10.69 -10.99
N ASP A 124 3.55 9.47 -11.15
CA ASP A 124 4.83 9.19 -11.82
C ASP A 124 4.65 8.34 -13.09
N GLY A 125 3.56 7.56 -13.18
CA GLY A 125 3.38 6.59 -14.26
C GLY A 125 4.52 5.57 -14.28
N ASN A 126 4.95 5.17 -15.48
CA ASN A 126 6.14 4.35 -15.71
C ASN A 126 6.22 3.10 -14.78
N LEU A 127 5.07 2.45 -14.58
CA LEU A 127 4.86 1.46 -13.51
C LEU A 127 5.87 0.32 -13.54
N THR A 128 6.21 -0.22 -14.72
CA THR A 128 7.20 -1.30 -14.85
C THR A 128 8.56 -0.90 -14.28
N ARG A 129 9.08 0.25 -14.70
CA ARG A 129 10.40 0.72 -14.27
C ARG A 129 10.41 1.16 -12.82
N ASN A 130 9.33 1.78 -12.36
CA ASN A 130 9.20 2.17 -10.96
C ASN A 130 9.13 0.92 -10.06
N LEU A 131 8.35 -0.10 -10.44
CA LEU A 131 8.31 -1.36 -9.72
C LEU A 131 9.69 -2.01 -9.68
N GLU A 132 10.38 -2.19 -10.81
CA GLU A 132 11.74 -2.73 -10.87
C GLU A 132 12.72 -1.95 -9.97
N MET A 133 12.69 -0.61 -10.03
CA MET A 133 13.61 0.25 -9.30
C MET A 133 13.41 0.20 -7.79
N TYR A 134 12.16 0.22 -7.34
CA TYR A 134 11.82 0.30 -5.91
C TYR A 134 11.53 -1.07 -5.30
N PHE A 135 11.47 -2.15 -6.09
CA PHE A 135 11.15 -3.51 -5.63
C PHE A 135 11.91 -3.93 -4.36
N PRO A 136 13.24 -3.71 -4.23
CA PRO A 136 13.98 -4.11 -3.04
C PRO A 136 13.51 -3.41 -1.74
N LEU A 137 12.73 -2.34 -1.87
CA LEU A 137 12.25 -1.51 -0.77
C LEU A 137 10.76 -1.74 -0.47
N ILE A 138 10.05 -2.56 -1.25
CA ILE A 138 8.60 -2.72 -1.15
C ILE A 138 8.24 -3.86 -0.18
N GLY A 139 7.48 -3.52 0.87
CA GLY A 139 6.94 -4.48 1.84
C GLY A 139 5.46 -4.83 1.63
N HIS A 140 4.74 -4.02 0.84
CA HIS A 140 3.33 -4.27 0.52
C HIS A 140 2.91 -3.59 -0.80
N ILE A 141 2.02 -4.24 -1.56
CA ILE A 141 1.41 -3.67 -2.76
C ILE A 141 -0.07 -3.41 -2.49
N GLN A 142 -0.60 -2.30 -3.00
CA GLN A 142 -2.03 -2.05 -3.12
C GLN A 142 -2.44 -1.80 -4.57
N VAL A 143 -3.69 -2.09 -4.89
CA VAL A 143 -4.27 -1.92 -6.22
C VAL A 143 -5.63 -1.23 -6.19
N GLY A 144 -5.82 -0.33 -7.15
CA GLY A 144 -7.08 0.27 -7.54
C GLY A 144 -6.96 0.82 -8.96
N GLN A 145 -7.98 0.63 -9.78
CA GLN A 145 -7.95 1.02 -11.19
C GLN A 145 -7.97 2.54 -11.37
N VAL A 146 -7.20 3.05 -12.33
CA VAL A 146 -7.10 4.48 -12.63
C VAL A 146 -8.04 4.82 -13.79
N PRO A 147 -8.78 5.95 -13.74
CA PRO A 147 -8.71 7.02 -12.73
C PRO A 147 -9.69 6.88 -11.54
N GLY A 148 -10.67 5.98 -11.61
CA GLY A 148 -11.80 5.96 -10.66
C GLY A 148 -11.54 5.31 -9.29
N ARG A 149 -10.37 4.70 -9.09
CA ARG A 149 -10.01 3.85 -7.94
C ARG A 149 -11.03 2.72 -7.72
N HIS A 150 -11.40 2.04 -8.80
CA HIS A 150 -12.33 0.90 -8.81
C HIS A 150 -11.59 -0.44 -8.87
N GLU A 151 -12.34 -1.54 -9.00
CA GLU A 151 -11.77 -2.88 -9.15
C GLU A 151 -10.67 -2.93 -10.23
N PRO A 152 -9.57 -3.68 -10.05
CA PRO A 152 -8.51 -3.84 -11.06
C PRO A 152 -8.99 -4.29 -12.44
N ASN A 153 -10.13 -4.98 -12.52
CA ASN A 153 -10.74 -5.44 -13.77
C ASN A 153 -11.80 -4.49 -14.34
N SER A 154 -12.08 -3.36 -13.69
CA SER A 154 -12.96 -2.33 -14.25
C SER A 154 -12.29 -1.63 -15.45
N PRO A 155 -13.06 -0.94 -16.31
CA PRO A 155 -12.49 -0.06 -17.32
C PRO A 155 -11.53 0.97 -16.70
N GLY A 156 -10.37 1.16 -17.32
CA GLY A 156 -9.33 2.08 -16.87
C GLY A 156 -8.06 1.94 -17.70
N GLU A 157 -7.03 2.67 -17.31
CA GLU A 157 -5.78 2.77 -18.07
C GLU A 157 -4.71 1.75 -17.67
N VAL A 158 -4.85 1.08 -16.52
CA VAL A 158 -3.82 0.16 -16.00
C VAL A 158 -4.14 -1.30 -16.34
N ASN A 159 -3.18 -1.98 -16.99
CA ASN A 159 -3.23 -3.42 -17.26
C ASN A 159 -2.72 -4.22 -16.05
N PHE A 160 -3.59 -4.51 -15.09
CA PHE A 160 -3.23 -5.27 -13.89
C PHE A 160 -2.76 -6.72 -14.14
N PRO A 161 -3.34 -7.50 -15.09
CA PRO A 161 -2.80 -8.81 -15.43
C PRO A 161 -1.31 -8.78 -15.76
N TYR A 162 -0.86 -7.78 -16.54
CA TYR A 162 0.56 -7.58 -16.82
C TYR A 162 1.37 -7.23 -15.56
N LEU A 163 0.86 -6.34 -14.70
CA LEU A 163 1.57 -5.97 -13.46
C LEU A 163 1.70 -7.13 -12.48
N PHE A 164 0.70 -8.02 -12.39
CA PHE A 164 0.81 -9.21 -11.55
C PHE A 164 1.87 -10.18 -12.07
N GLN A 165 1.96 -10.38 -13.39
CA GLN A 165 3.06 -11.16 -13.99
C GLN A 165 4.42 -10.53 -13.71
N LEU A 166 4.51 -9.20 -13.78
CA LEU A 166 5.74 -8.49 -13.43
C LEU A 166 6.12 -8.73 -11.96
N LEU A 167 5.18 -8.58 -11.02
CA LEU A 167 5.42 -8.84 -9.60
C LEU A 167 5.87 -10.29 -9.33
N GLU A 168 5.25 -11.27 -10.01
CA GLU A 168 5.69 -12.67 -9.95
C GLU A 168 7.13 -12.82 -10.48
N SER A 169 7.46 -12.19 -11.61
CA SER A 169 8.81 -12.26 -12.20
C SER A 169 9.88 -11.59 -11.33
N LEU A 170 9.51 -10.58 -10.56
CA LEU A 170 10.37 -9.92 -9.58
C LEU A 170 10.50 -10.75 -8.28
N GLY A 171 9.68 -11.78 -8.10
CA GLY A 171 9.70 -12.64 -6.92
C GLY A 171 8.93 -12.05 -5.73
N TYR A 172 7.85 -11.30 -5.97
CA TYR A 172 7.02 -10.77 -4.88
C TYR A 172 6.26 -11.89 -4.15
N GLU A 173 6.55 -12.06 -2.86
CA GLU A 173 5.91 -13.09 -2.02
C GLU A 173 4.88 -12.52 -1.02
N GLY A 174 4.70 -11.20 -1.03
CA GLY A 174 3.82 -10.51 -0.10
C GLY A 174 2.33 -10.61 -0.47
N TYR A 175 1.53 -9.78 0.18
CA TYR A 175 0.10 -9.66 -0.10
C TYR A 175 -0.19 -8.47 -1.00
N VAL A 176 -1.16 -8.61 -1.90
CA VAL A 176 -1.71 -7.51 -2.70
C VAL A 176 -3.01 -7.04 -2.04
N GLY A 177 -3.03 -5.80 -1.57
CA GLY A 177 -4.19 -5.14 -0.97
C GLY A 177 -5.14 -4.58 -2.03
N CYS A 178 -6.41 -4.93 -1.97
CA CYS A 178 -7.48 -4.39 -2.79
C CYS A 178 -8.06 -3.14 -2.13
N GLU A 179 -7.44 -1.99 -2.36
CA GLU A 179 -7.94 -0.69 -1.89
C GLU A 179 -8.61 0.05 -3.05
N TYR A 180 -9.87 -0.31 -3.29
CA TYR A 180 -10.71 0.33 -4.30
C TYR A 180 -12.15 0.49 -3.82
N THR A 181 -12.89 1.37 -4.48
CA THR A 181 -14.33 1.52 -4.31
C THR A 181 -15.04 0.64 -5.34
N PRO A 182 -15.78 -0.41 -4.93
CA PRO A 182 -16.43 -1.31 -5.88
C PRO A 182 -17.46 -0.59 -6.77
N GLN A 183 -17.52 -0.92 -8.06
CA GLN A 183 -18.61 -0.49 -8.93
C GLN A 183 -19.79 -1.48 -8.85
N GLY A 184 -20.93 -1.01 -8.33
CA GLY A 184 -22.23 -1.69 -8.39
C GLY A 184 -22.98 -1.80 -7.05
N GLU A 185 -24.27 -2.12 -7.13
CA GLU A 185 -25.12 -2.49 -5.99
C GLU A 185 -24.76 -3.89 -5.48
N ARG A 186 -23.61 -4.02 -4.84
CA ARG A 186 -23.41 -5.10 -3.87
C ARG A 186 -23.31 -4.41 -2.53
N GLY A 187 -24.29 -4.64 -1.66
CA GLY A 187 -24.42 -4.02 -0.35
C GLY A 187 -23.19 -4.24 0.52
N TRP A 188 -22.17 -3.42 0.30
CA TRP A 188 -20.91 -3.45 1.01
C TRP A 188 -20.64 -2.07 1.57
N SER A 189 -20.81 -1.93 2.87
CA SER A 189 -20.43 -0.74 3.60
C SER A 189 -18.92 -0.53 3.52
N THR A 190 -18.53 0.65 3.05
CA THR A 190 -17.20 1.29 3.16
C THR A 190 -16.17 0.62 4.07
N GLY A 191 -14.99 0.31 3.52
CA GLY A 191 -13.75 0.18 4.32
C GLY A 191 -13.06 -1.18 4.39
N THR A 192 -13.39 -2.16 3.55
CA THR A 192 -12.71 -3.47 3.61
C THR A 192 -11.54 -3.55 2.64
N GLN A 193 -10.34 -3.51 3.21
CA GLN A 193 -9.10 -3.88 2.53
C GLN A 193 -9.06 -5.41 2.41
N LEU A 194 -9.21 -5.96 1.21
CA LEU A 194 -9.00 -7.39 0.97
C LEU A 194 -7.52 -7.62 0.63
N SER A 195 -6.91 -8.70 1.10
CA SER A 195 -5.52 -9.06 0.76
C SER A 195 -5.50 -10.40 0.03
N ALA A 196 -4.79 -10.49 -1.09
CA ALA A 196 -4.55 -11.74 -1.83
C ALA A 196 -3.07 -12.16 -1.75
N HIS A 197 -2.81 -13.47 -1.62
CA HIS A 197 -1.46 -14.05 -1.63
C HIS A 197 -1.18 -14.71 -2.99
N LEU A 198 0.01 -14.47 -3.58
CA LEU A 198 0.41 -15.05 -4.87
C LEU A 198 1.11 -16.41 -4.65
N PRO A 199 0.57 -17.55 -5.13
CA PRO A 199 1.16 -18.87 -4.90
C PRO A 199 2.33 -19.20 -5.84
N LYS A 200 3.27 -20.02 -5.33
CA LYS A 200 4.43 -20.57 -6.06
C LYS A 200 4.08 -21.90 -6.78
N THR A 201 3.43 -21.90 -7.95
CA THR A 201 3.55 -23.04 -8.90
C THR A 201 2.98 -22.72 -10.28
N SER A 202 3.68 -23.21 -11.30
CA SER A 202 3.51 -22.98 -12.73
C SER A 202 2.35 -23.77 -13.38
N HIS A 203 1.87 -23.26 -14.53
CA HIS A 203 1.06 -23.96 -15.55
C HIS A 203 -0.44 -24.20 -15.31
N GLN A 204 -1.22 -23.19 -14.88
CA GLN A 204 -2.69 -23.17 -15.08
C GLN A 204 -3.18 -21.72 -15.30
N PRO A 205 -4.27 -21.48 -16.07
CA PRO A 205 -4.74 -20.13 -16.40
C PRO A 205 -5.25 -19.36 -15.17
N PHE A 206 -5.07 -18.04 -15.22
CA PHE A 206 -5.31 -17.01 -14.20
C PHE A 206 -6.62 -17.18 -13.40
N TRP A 207 -6.50 -17.51 -12.12
CA TRP A 207 -7.54 -17.31 -11.10
C TRP A 207 -6.88 -16.67 -9.88
N VAL A 208 -7.14 -15.37 -9.66
CA VAL A 208 -6.71 -14.66 -8.45
C VAL A 208 -7.57 -15.18 -7.29
N TRP A 209 -6.99 -16.07 -6.49
CA TRP A 209 -7.65 -16.60 -5.30
C TRP A 209 -7.59 -15.56 -4.17
N LEU A 210 -8.74 -14.98 -3.85
CA LEU A 210 -8.96 -14.27 -2.59
C LEU A 210 -9.17 -15.32 -1.48
N GLN A 211 -8.26 -15.40 -0.51
CA GLN A 211 -8.45 -16.17 0.72
C GLN A 211 -7.84 -15.43 1.92
N PRO A 212 -8.55 -15.37 3.06
CA PRO A 212 -7.97 -14.94 4.33
C PRO A 212 -7.14 -16.07 4.97
N PHE A 213 -6.33 -15.67 5.95
CA PHE A 213 -5.31 -16.45 6.64
C PHE A 213 -5.79 -17.81 7.20
N LYS A 214 -4.95 -18.83 6.97
CA LYS A 214 -4.95 -20.24 7.45
C LYS A 214 -6.07 -20.70 8.39
N GLY A 215 -6.94 -21.57 7.88
CA GLY A 215 -7.64 -22.56 8.69
C GLY A 215 -8.97 -23.04 8.11
N ASN A 216 -8.93 -23.89 7.08
CA ASN A 216 -9.81 -25.04 6.78
C ASN A 216 -9.91 -25.24 5.26
N ARG A 217 -9.67 -26.46 4.78
CA ARG A 217 -9.28 -26.74 3.39
C ARG A 217 -10.42 -26.84 2.36
N ASN A 218 -11.68 -26.54 2.73
CA ASN A 218 -12.83 -27.00 1.94
C ASN A 218 -13.97 -26.00 1.68
N ASN A 219 -13.76 -24.68 1.67
CA ASN A 219 -14.79 -23.76 1.15
C ASN A 219 -14.21 -22.41 0.76
N CYS A 220 -14.34 -22.02 -0.51
CA CYS A 220 -14.79 -20.69 -0.98
C CYS A 220 -14.49 -20.52 -2.47
N ALA A 221 -15.53 -20.77 -3.28
CA ALA A 221 -15.64 -20.26 -4.64
C ALA A 221 -16.35 -18.90 -4.60
N SER A 222 -16.00 -18.03 -5.56
CA SER A 222 -16.65 -16.76 -5.95
C SER A 222 -16.28 -15.48 -5.18
N ALA A 223 -15.35 -14.71 -5.75
CA ALA A 223 -15.43 -13.24 -5.82
C ALA A 223 -14.59 -12.72 -7.00
N ALA A 224 -15.31 -12.29 -8.05
CA ALA A 224 -14.89 -11.38 -9.13
C ALA A 224 -13.68 -11.77 -10.02
N CYS A 225 -13.87 -12.75 -10.89
CA CYS A 225 -13.29 -12.81 -12.24
C CYS A 225 -14.06 -13.88 -13.04
N LEU A 226 -15.18 -13.54 -13.69
CA LEU A 226 -15.80 -14.42 -14.69
C LEU A 226 -15.77 -13.67 -16.03
N SER A 227 -14.97 -14.19 -16.96
CA SER A 227 -14.88 -13.77 -18.36
C SER A 227 -16.23 -13.95 -19.11
N PRO A 228 -16.43 -13.26 -20.26
CA PRO A 228 -17.70 -13.24 -20.97
C PRO A 228 -18.04 -14.61 -21.58
N GLY A 229 -19.34 -14.89 -21.64
CA GLY A 229 -19.90 -16.20 -21.95
C GLY A 229 -19.36 -16.88 -23.22
N THR A 230 -19.24 -18.20 -23.14
CA THR A 230 -19.24 -19.07 -24.32
C THR A 230 -20.65 -19.67 -24.49
N PRO A 231 -21.11 -19.91 -25.73
CA PRO A 231 -22.51 -20.25 -26.00
C PRO A 231 -22.81 -21.69 -25.56
N ASN A 232 -24.02 -21.90 -25.03
CA ASN A 232 -24.57 -23.22 -24.76
C ASN A 232 -24.47 -24.09 -26.03
N SER A 233 -23.77 -25.21 -25.90
CA SER A 233 -23.92 -26.36 -26.79
C SER A 233 -24.51 -27.50 -25.99
N THR A 234 -25.79 -27.81 -26.23
CA THR A 234 -26.40 -29.13 -26.01
C THR A 234 -27.72 -29.19 -26.76
N GLY A 235 -27.90 -30.25 -27.57
CA GLY A 235 -29.20 -30.78 -27.97
C GLY A 235 -29.58 -30.54 -29.42
#